data_AF-A0A947HC84-F1
#
_entry.id   AF-A0A947HC84-F1
#
_cell.length_a   1.000
_cell.length_b   1.000
_cell.length_c   1.000
_cell.angle_alpha   90.00
_cell.angle_beta   90.00
_cell.angle_gamma   90.00
#
_symmetry.space_group_name_H-M   'P 1'
#
loop_
_entity.id
_entity.type
_entity.pdbx_description
1 polymer ?
#
loop_
_entity_poly.entity_id
_entity_poly.type
_entity_poly.pdbx_seq_one_letter_code
_entity_poly.pdbx_strand_id
1 'polypeptide(L)'
;MYRIKYSDYTFYLAWDREDPEQLHITVRHLTTPDDVLNVFFAEDDSLNAQTHWNVLRQRFETRNQTHLLYWGWIDETSKKVLIMTCVNLSGGMYSTGGKDV
;
A
#
# COMPACT_ATOMS: atom_id res chain seq x y z
N MET A 1 1.74 13.05 9.63
CA MET A 1 1.21 11.74 9.20
C MET A 1 -0.28 11.71 9.48
N TYR A 2 -1.05 11.21 8.52
CA TYR A 2 -2.46 10.89 8.68
C TYR A 2 -2.60 9.53 9.36
N ARG A 3 -3.61 9.36 10.21
CA ARG A 3 -3.81 8.15 11.00
C ARG A 3 -5.22 7.61 10.81
N ILE A 4 -5.31 6.33 10.51
CA ILE A 4 -6.57 5.60 10.38
C ILE A 4 -6.57 4.49 11.41
N LYS A 5 -7.70 4.33 12.11
CA LYS A 5 -7.94 3.17 12.96
C LYS A 5 -8.97 2.30 12.27
N TYR A 6 -8.65 1.02 12.10
CA TYR A 6 -9.55 0.05 11.52
C TYR A 6 -9.39 -1.28 12.26
N SER A 7 -10.49 -1.79 12.84
CA SER A 7 -10.42 -2.87 13.82
C SER A 7 -9.40 -2.54 14.93
N ASP A 8 -8.43 -3.41 15.13
CA ASP A 8 -7.31 -3.33 16.05
C ASP A 8 -6.01 -2.83 15.40
N TYR A 9 -6.05 -2.48 14.12
CA TYR A 9 -4.92 -1.92 13.38
C TYR A 9 -4.93 -0.39 13.44
N THR A 10 -3.73 0.18 13.48
CA THR A 10 -3.52 1.62 13.25
C THR A 10 -2.60 1.82 12.05
N PHE A 11 -3.14 2.45 11.01
CA PHE A 11 -2.41 2.76 9.79
C PHE A 11 -1.91 4.20 9.80
N TYR A 12 -0.67 4.39 9.40
CA TYR A 12 -0.01 5.68 9.29
C TYR A 12 0.32 5.95 7.82
N LEU A 13 -0.20 7.06 7.29
CA LEU A 13 -0.01 7.49 5.91
C LEU A 13 0.73 8.82 5.88
N ALA A 14 1.61 8.99 4.89
CA ALA A 14 2.32 10.24 4.67
C ALA A 14 1.43 11.28 3.95
N TRP A 15 1.55 12.54 4.36
CA TRP A 15 1.10 13.68 3.58
C TRP A 15 2.07 13.89 2.40
N ASP A 16 1.59 14.41 1.28
CA ASP A 16 2.47 14.75 0.17
C ASP A 16 3.39 15.92 0.55
N ARG A 17 4.61 15.93 -0.01
CA ARG A 17 5.59 16.97 0.30
C ARG A 17 5.31 18.28 -0.45
N GLU A 18 4.76 18.18 -1.66
CA GLU A 18 4.47 19.33 -2.53
C GLU A 18 3.04 19.85 -2.30
N ASP A 19 2.13 18.97 -1.87
CA ASP A 19 0.77 19.33 -1.43
C ASP A 19 0.45 18.75 -0.04
N PRO A 20 0.82 19.46 1.05
CA PRO A 20 0.68 18.96 2.41
C PRO A 20 -0.76 18.77 2.90
N GLU A 21 -1.77 19.26 2.16
CA GLU A 21 -3.19 19.07 2.49
C GLU A 21 -3.73 17.74 1.96
N GLN A 22 -2.99 17.09 1.05
CA GLN A 22 -3.37 15.84 0.43
C GLN A 22 -2.43 14.69 0.79
N LEU A 23 -2.96 13.46 0.76
CA LEU A 23 -2.16 12.27 1.04
C LEU A 23 -1.24 11.95 -0.13
N HIS A 24 -0.01 11.50 0.17
CA HIS A 24 0.97 11.10 -0.83
C HIS A 24 0.42 10.04 -1.80
N ILE A 25 -0.33 9.07 -1.28
CA ILE A 25 -0.94 8.01 -2.09
C ILE A 25 -2.00 8.56 -3.06
N THR A 26 -2.73 9.60 -2.67
CA THR A 26 -3.77 10.22 -3.49
C THR A 26 -3.14 11.06 -4.60
N VAL A 27 -2.18 11.92 -4.24
CA VAL A 27 -1.53 12.82 -5.21
C VAL A 27 -0.68 12.04 -6.21
N ARG A 28 0.10 11.05 -5.77
CA ARG A 28 1.10 10.39 -6.62
C ARG A 28 0.61 9.13 -7.30
N HIS A 29 -0.42 8.50 -6.75
CA HIS A 29 -0.84 7.18 -7.19
C HIS A 29 -2.33 7.04 -7.44
N LEU A 30 -3.10 8.13 -7.28
CA LEU A 30 -4.54 8.16 -7.48
C LEU A 30 -5.27 7.08 -6.66
N THR A 31 -4.75 6.80 -5.47
CA THR A 31 -5.34 5.85 -4.52
C THR A 31 -5.82 6.55 -3.27
N THR A 32 -6.78 5.92 -2.61
CA THR A 32 -7.40 6.41 -1.38
C THR A 32 -6.99 5.54 -0.20
N PRO A 33 -7.22 6.01 1.03
CA PRO A 33 -7.07 5.15 2.19
C PRO A 33 -7.92 3.89 2.18
N ASP A 34 -9.11 3.93 1.57
CA ASP A 34 -9.98 2.75 1.46
C ASP A 34 -9.35 1.71 0.51
N ASP A 35 -8.71 2.15 -0.58
CA ASP A 35 -7.95 1.23 -1.46
C ASP A 35 -6.83 0.54 -0.69
N VAL A 36 -6.13 1.26 0.19
CA VAL A 36 -5.09 0.68 1.05
C VAL A 36 -5.68 -0.42 1.94
N LEU A 37 -6.78 -0.12 2.64
CA LEU A 37 -7.42 -1.08 3.54
C LEU A 37 -7.91 -2.30 2.77
N ASN A 38 -8.56 -2.07 1.63
CA ASN A 38 -9.04 -3.14 0.75
C ASN A 38 -7.90 -4.06 0.34
N VAL A 39 -6.76 -3.52 -0.10
CA VAL A 39 -5.61 -4.33 -0.53
C VAL A 39 -4.93 -5.03 0.64
N PHE A 40 -4.80 -4.36 1.79
CA PHE A 40 -4.16 -4.92 2.98
C PHE A 40 -4.92 -6.12 3.55
N PHE A 41 -6.26 -6.06 3.56
CA PHE A 41 -7.12 -7.13 4.08
C PHE A 41 -7.68 -8.07 2.99
N ALA A 42 -7.20 -7.98 1.75
CA ALA A 42 -7.72 -8.73 0.59
C ALA A 42 -7.38 -10.24 0.60
N GLU A 43 -7.24 -10.88 1.75
CA GLU A 43 -6.84 -12.30 1.82
C GLU A 43 -7.76 -13.22 1.01
N ASP A 44 -7.10 -13.94 0.09
CA ASP A 44 -7.47 -15.10 -0.74
C ASP A 44 -8.78 -15.18 -1.54
N ASP A 45 -9.95 -14.72 -1.08
CA ASP A 45 -11.21 -15.22 -1.70
C ASP A 45 -11.89 -14.31 -2.74
N SER A 46 -11.45 -13.07 -2.93
CA SER A 46 -12.10 -12.18 -3.94
C SER A 46 -11.16 -11.37 -4.82
N LEU A 47 -9.90 -11.16 -4.42
CA LEU A 47 -8.98 -10.28 -5.14
C LEU A 47 -7.62 -10.92 -5.49
N ASN A 48 -7.36 -12.17 -5.06
CA ASN A 48 -6.08 -12.87 -5.25
C ASN A 48 -4.87 -12.01 -4.81
N ALA A 49 -4.95 -11.42 -3.60
CA ALA A 49 -3.86 -10.61 -3.08
C ALA A 49 -2.74 -11.50 -2.50
N GLN A 50 -1.49 -11.21 -2.88
CA GLN A 50 -0.31 -11.92 -2.38
C GLN A 50 0.62 -10.95 -1.65
N THR A 51 0.93 -11.25 -0.40
CA THR A 51 1.89 -10.50 0.41
C THR A 51 3.23 -11.22 0.43
N HIS A 52 4.32 -10.51 0.15
CA HIS A 52 5.67 -11.04 0.29
C HIS A 52 6.62 -10.01 0.91
N TRP A 53 7.69 -10.49 1.52
CA TRP A 53 8.74 -9.65 2.09
C TRP A 53 9.81 -9.35 1.03
N ASN A 54 10.05 -8.06 0.76
CA ASN A 54 11.14 -7.62 -0.12
C ASN A 54 12.40 -7.34 0.71
N VAL A 55 13.33 -8.29 0.71
CA VAL A 55 14.59 -8.21 1.48
C VAL A 55 15.45 -7.02 1.08
N LEU A 56 15.48 -6.63 -0.20
CA LEU A 56 16.33 -5.52 -0.66
C LEU A 56 15.80 -4.16 -0.20
N ARG A 57 14.47 -4.03 -0.06
CA ARG A 57 13.81 -2.78 0.32
C ARG A 57 13.34 -2.77 1.77
N GLN A 58 13.51 -3.88 2.50
CA GLN A 58 13.11 -4.06 3.89
C GLN A 58 11.65 -3.63 4.15
N ARG A 59 10.75 -4.14 3.31
CA ARG A 59 9.31 -3.83 3.38
C ARG A 59 8.47 -5.01 2.89
N PHE A 60 7.20 -5.03 3.27
CA PHE A 60 6.20 -5.91 2.67
C PHE A 60 5.63 -5.30 1.40
N GLU A 61 5.31 -6.18 0.46
CA GLU A 61 4.64 -5.86 -0.79
C GLU A 61 3.41 -6.75 -0.92
N THR A 62 2.22 -6.14 -0.86
CA THR A 62 0.95 -6.81 -1.08
C THR A 62 0.42 -6.42 -2.45
N ARG A 63 0.26 -7.40 -3.34
CA ARG A 63 -0.15 -7.17 -4.72
C ARG A 63 -1.41 -7.94 -5.05
N ASN A 64 -2.36 -7.28 -5.70
CA ASN A 64 -3.49 -7.92 -6.35
C ASN A 64 -3.56 -7.49 -7.83
N GLN A 65 -4.67 -7.76 -8.51
CA GLN A 65 -4.83 -7.41 -9.93
C GLN A 65 -4.86 -5.90 -10.19
N THR A 66 -5.33 -5.11 -9.22
CA THR A 66 -5.60 -3.67 -9.40
C THR A 66 -4.60 -2.79 -8.66
N HIS A 67 -3.87 -3.31 -7.69
CA HIS A 67 -3.03 -2.52 -6.80
C HIS A 67 -1.75 -3.22 -6.37
N LEU A 68 -0.76 -2.39 -6.04
CA LEU A 68 0.47 -2.78 -5.35
C LEU A 68 0.68 -1.88 -4.13
N LEU A 69 0.64 -2.49 -2.95
CA LEU A 69 0.79 -1.82 -1.66
C LEU A 69 2.17 -2.11 -1.08
N TYR A 70 2.91 -1.05 -0.73
CA TYR A 70 4.16 -1.15 0.03
C TYR A 70 3.93 -0.68 1.46
N TRP A 71 4.25 -1.54 2.42
CA TRP A 71 4.01 -1.29 3.83
C TRP A 71 5.04 -1.94 4.73
N GLY A 72 5.05 -1.55 6.00
CA GLY A 72 5.91 -2.16 7.02
C GLY A 72 5.31 -1.98 8.41
N TRP A 73 5.77 -2.80 9.36
CA TRP A 73 5.41 -2.62 10.76
C TRP A 73 6.18 -1.45 11.37
N ILE A 74 5.45 -0.55 12.03
CA ILE A 74 6.06 0.36 13.03
C ILE A 74 6.21 -0.39 14.35
N ASP A 75 5.19 -1.17 14.69
CA ASP A 75 5.10 -1.99 15.89
C ASP A 75 4.08 -3.11 15.61
N GLU A 76 4.60 -4.31 15.36
CA GLU A 76 3.79 -5.48 15.01
C GLU A 76 2.91 -5.92 16.18
N THR A 77 3.45 -5.92 17.39
CA THR A 77 2.72 -6.29 18.63
C THR A 77 1.50 -5.41 18.84
N SER A 78 1.63 -4.10 18.58
CA SER A 78 0.52 -3.14 18.68
C SER A 78 -0.25 -2.93 17.37
N LYS A 79 0.00 -3.76 16.34
CA LYS A 79 -0.64 -3.68 15.01
C LYS A 79 -0.58 -2.29 14.36
N LYS A 80 0.57 -1.60 14.51
CA LYS A 80 0.82 -0.29 13.89
C LYS A 80 1.54 -0.49 12.56
N VAL A 81 0.89 -0.06 11.48
CA VAL A 81 1.35 -0.25 10.11
C VAL A 81 1.73 1.10 9.50
N LEU A 82 2.93 1.19 8.94
CA LEU A 82 3.32 2.29 8.06
C LEU A 82 2.96 1.93 6.62
N ILE A 83 2.15 2.79 6.00
CA ILE A 83 1.85 2.72 4.57
C ILE A 83 2.82 3.64 3.85
N MET A 84 3.70 3.05 3.05
CA MET A 84 4.69 3.82 2.29
C MET A 84 4.09 4.32 0.99
N THR A 85 3.38 3.46 0.26
CA THR A 85 2.64 3.83 -0.96
C THR A 85 1.63 2.75 -1.34
N CYS A 86 0.60 3.12 -2.10
CA CYS A 86 -0.34 2.22 -2.75
C CYS A 86 -0.50 2.66 -4.21
N VAL A 87 -0.17 1.79 -5.15
CA VAL A 87 -0.12 2.09 -6.58
C VAL A 87 -1.30 1.43 -7.28
N ASN A 88 -2.07 2.21 -8.05
CA ASN A 88 -3.09 1.67 -8.94
C ASN A 88 -2.44 1.11 -10.22
N LEU A 89 -2.64 -0.19 -10.48
CA LEU A 89 -2.11 -0.93 -11.63
C LEU A 89 -3.07 -0.90 -12.83
N SER A 90 -4.36 -0.62 -12.63
CA SER A 90 -5.37 -0.61 -13.69
C SER A 90 -5.22 0.57 -14.67
N GLY A 91 -4.48 1.61 -14.28
CA GLY A 91 -4.28 2.83 -15.06
C GLY A 91 -3.21 2.78 -16.15
N GLY A 92 -2.64 1.61 -16.48
CA GLY A 92 -1.75 1.43 -17.65
C GLY A 92 -0.37 2.13 -17.60
N MET A 93 -0.07 2.95 -16.58
CA MET A 93 1.22 3.65 -16.48
C MET A 93 2.37 2.81 -15.92
N TYR A 94 2.08 1.61 -15.41
CA TYR A 94 3.10 0.66 -14.94
C TYR A 94 3.04 -0.60 -15.80
N SER A 95 3.47 -0.49 -17.06
CA SER A 95 3.83 -1.67 -17.85
C SER A 95 4.88 -2.43 -17.06
N THR A 96 4.55 -3.64 -16.63
CA THR A 96 5.49 -4.58 -16.04
C THR A 96 6.67 -4.70 -17.00
N GLY A 97 7.83 -4.15 -16.60
CA GLY A 97 9.09 -4.44 -17.23
C GLY A 97 9.43 -5.90 -16.99
N GLY A 98 8.75 -6.79 -17.71
CA GLY A 98 9.25 -8.11 -18.03
C GLY A 98 10.50 -7.89 -18.85
N LYS A 99 11.66 -7.95 -18.20
CA LYS A 99 12.84 -8.41 -18.89
C LYS A 99 12.82 -9.92 -18.75
N ASP A 100 12.38 -10.57 -19.82
CA ASP A 100 12.91 -11.87 -20.18
C ASP A 100 14.44 -11.76 -20.20
N VAL A 101 15.10 -12.42 -19.25
CA VAL A 101 16.40 -13.10 -19.42
C VAL A 101 16.44 -14.29 -18.46
#